data_AF-A0A6I9NPF0-F1
#
_entry.id   AF-A0A6I9NPF0-F1
#
_cell.length_a   1.000
_cell.length_b   1.000
_cell.length_c   1.000
_cell.angle_alpha   90.00
_cell.angle_beta   90.00
_cell.angle_gamma   90.00
#
_symmetry.space_group_name_H-M   'P 1'
#
loop_
_entity.id
_entity.type
_entity.pdbx_description
1 polymer ?
#
loop_
_entity_poly.entity_id
_entity_poly.type
_entity_poly.pdbx_seq_one_letter_code
_entity_poly.pdbx_strand_id
1 'polypeptide(L)'
;MSLYNFKKIMVVPTAKDFIDITLSKTQRKTPTVVHKHYQIHRIRHFYMRKVKFTQQSYHDRLSQILTDFPKLDDIHPFYADLMNVLYDKDHYKLALGQINIAKNLIDNVAKDYVRLMKYGDSLYRCKQLKRAALGRMCTIVKRQKSSLEYLEQVRQHLSRLPSIDPNTRTLLLCGYPNVGKSSFINKVTRADVDVQPYAFTTKSLFVGHMDYRYLRWQVVDTPGILDHPLENRNTIEMQAITALAHLRAAVLYVMDVSEQCGHNLQQQLDLFNSIRPLFANK
;
A
#
# COMPACT_ATOMS: atom_id res chain seq x y z
N MET A 1 1.99 -20.23 5.82
CA MET A 1 2.72 -18.95 5.97
C MET A 1 2.09 -17.93 5.04
N SER A 2 1.77 -16.74 5.54
CA SER A 2 1.09 -15.70 4.76
C SER A 2 2.02 -15.14 3.70
N LEU A 3 1.91 -15.67 2.48
CA LEU A 3 2.50 -15.04 1.31
C LEU A 3 1.81 -13.68 1.13
N TYR A 4 2.54 -12.59 1.37
CA TYR A 4 1.99 -11.24 1.32
C TYR A 4 1.63 -10.90 -0.12
N ASN A 5 0.32 -10.90 -0.42
CA ASN A 5 -0.19 -10.59 -1.75
C ASN A 5 -0.81 -9.19 -1.76
N PHE A 6 0.02 -8.19 -2.02
CA PHE A 6 -0.42 -6.79 -2.10
C PHE A 6 -1.28 -6.47 -3.33
N LYS A 7 -1.43 -7.41 -4.29
CA LYS A 7 -2.32 -7.23 -5.45
C LYS A 7 -3.80 -7.36 -5.10
N LYS A 8 -4.14 -7.88 -3.92
CA LYS A 8 -5.53 -8.05 -3.47
C LYS A 8 -6.18 -6.76 -2.95
N ILE A 9 -5.39 -5.70 -2.73
CA ILE A 9 -5.89 -4.43 -2.20
C ILE A 9 -6.79 -3.77 -3.24
N MET A 10 -8.04 -3.48 -2.88
CA MET A 10 -8.98 -2.82 -3.78
C MET A 10 -8.57 -1.38 -4.11
N VAL A 11 -8.93 -0.92 -5.31
CA VAL A 11 -8.68 0.46 -5.78
C VAL A 11 -9.27 1.48 -4.82
N VAL A 12 -8.48 2.44 -4.34
CA VAL A 12 -8.95 3.51 -3.48
C VAL A 12 -9.49 4.65 -4.36
N PRO A 13 -10.80 4.94 -4.34
CA PRO A 13 -11.36 6.00 -5.18
C PRO A 13 -10.94 7.38 -4.68
N THR A 14 -10.92 8.36 -5.60
CA THR A 14 -10.76 9.77 -5.21
C THR A 14 -11.94 10.22 -4.35
N ALA A 15 -11.76 11.27 -3.55
CA ALA A 15 -12.85 11.78 -2.70
C ALA A 15 -14.11 12.16 -3.51
N LYS A 16 -13.95 12.69 -4.73
CA LYS A 16 -15.06 13.06 -5.61
C LYS A 16 -15.78 11.82 -6.12
N ASP A 17 -15.05 10.86 -6.68
CA ASP A 17 -15.64 9.64 -7.22
C ASP A 17 -16.31 8.83 -6.11
N PHE A 18 -15.70 8.79 -4.91
CA PHE A 18 -16.28 8.09 -3.77
C PHE A 18 -17.64 8.66 -3.37
N ILE A 19 -17.79 9.99 -3.38
CA ILE A 19 -19.06 10.66 -3.12
C ILE A 19 -20.07 10.33 -4.21
N ASP A 20 -19.67 10.44 -5.49
CA ASP A 20 -20.56 10.23 -6.63
C ASP A 20 -21.05 8.77 -6.68
N ILE A 21 -20.16 7.80 -6.48
CA ILE A 21 -20.49 6.37 -6.38
C ILE A 21 -21.49 6.13 -5.25
N THR A 22 -21.26 6.72 -4.07
CA THR A 22 -22.09 6.46 -2.88
C THR A 22 -23.48 7.09 -3.00
N LEU A 23 -23.56 8.34 -3.49
CA LEU A 23 -24.84 9.02 -3.71
C LEU A 23 -25.64 8.36 -4.84
N SER A 24 -24.97 7.98 -5.93
CA SER A 24 -25.58 7.22 -7.04
C SER A 24 -26.13 5.88 -6.54
N LYS A 25 -25.35 5.13 -5.75
CA LYS A 25 -25.80 3.86 -5.13
C LYS A 25 -27.01 4.08 -4.23
N THR A 26 -27.02 5.16 -3.43
CA THR A 26 -28.15 5.52 -2.57
C THR A 26 -29.41 5.81 -3.40
N GLN A 27 -29.29 6.56 -4.49
CA GLN A 27 -30.42 6.90 -5.35
C GLN A 27 -30.98 5.68 -6.09
N ARG A 28 -30.12 4.79 -6.60
CA ARG A 28 -30.53 3.60 -7.37
C ARG A 28 -31.09 2.47 -6.49
N LYS A 29 -30.54 2.27 -5.29
CA LYS A 29 -30.88 1.12 -4.42
C LYS A 29 -31.93 1.43 -3.34
N THR A 30 -32.40 2.68 -3.23
CA THR A 30 -33.46 3.04 -2.27
C THR A 30 -34.66 3.67 -2.97
N PRO A 31 -35.90 3.48 -2.48
CA PRO A 31 -37.09 4.12 -3.06
C PRO A 31 -36.92 5.64 -3.20
N THR A 32 -37.40 6.23 -4.29
CA THR A 32 -37.18 7.65 -4.63
C THR A 32 -38.42 8.52 -4.48
N VAL A 33 -39.62 7.94 -4.59
CA VAL A 33 -40.88 8.67 -4.58
C VAL A 33 -41.47 8.71 -3.16
N VAL A 34 -41.85 9.92 -2.72
CA VAL A 34 -42.58 10.16 -1.46
C VAL A 34 -43.50 11.38 -1.66
N HIS A 35 -44.73 11.30 -1.17
CA HIS A 35 -45.74 12.35 -1.31
C HIS A 35 -46.11 12.96 0.04
N LYS A 36 -46.55 14.23 0.02
CA LYS A 36 -46.85 15.02 1.23
C LYS A 36 -48.01 14.45 2.05
N HIS A 37 -48.97 13.79 1.42
CA HIS A 37 -50.15 13.20 2.07
C HIS A 37 -49.89 11.86 2.77
N TYR A 38 -48.69 11.29 2.67
CA TYR A 38 -48.38 10.04 3.37
C TYR A 38 -48.30 10.24 4.88
N GLN A 39 -48.65 9.20 5.64
CA GLN A 39 -48.49 9.18 7.10
C GLN A 39 -47.05 9.54 7.49
N ILE A 40 -46.90 10.35 8.54
CA ILE A 40 -45.59 10.87 8.96
C ILE A 40 -44.58 9.76 9.28
N HIS A 41 -45.04 8.63 9.81
CA HIS A 41 -44.21 7.45 10.06
C HIS A 41 -43.53 6.95 8.77
N ARG A 42 -44.28 6.86 7.66
CA ARG A 42 -43.75 6.44 6.34
C ARG A 42 -42.74 7.45 5.80
N ILE A 43 -43.00 8.75 5.97
CA ILE A 43 -42.07 9.83 5.54
C ILE A 43 -40.77 9.78 6.35
N ARG A 44 -40.85 9.65 7.67
CA ARG A 44 -39.67 9.51 8.55
C ARG A 44 -38.84 8.29 8.16
N HIS A 45 -39.48 7.12 8.03
CA HIS A 45 -38.81 5.89 7.65
C HIS A 45 -38.15 5.98 6.27
N PHE A 46 -38.79 6.63 5.30
CA PHE A 46 -38.24 6.87 3.96
C PHE A 46 -36.90 7.62 4.02
N TYR A 47 -36.83 8.74 4.76
CA TYR A 47 -35.60 9.54 4.87
C TYR A 47 -34.56 8.92 5.80
N MET A 48 -34.97 8.26 6.88
CA MET A 48 -34.07 7.49 7.75
C MET A 48 -33.36 6.38 6.97
N ARG A 49 -34.10 5.64 6.13
CA ARG A 49 -33.53 4.60 5.27
C ARG A 49 -32.47 5.16 4.33
N LYS A 50 -32.69 6.35 3.74
CA LYS A 50 -31.67 6.99 2.88
C LYS A 50 -30.41 7.34 3.66
N VAL A 51 -30.52 7.97 4.83
CA VAL A 51 -29.35 8.32 5.65
C VAL A 51 -28.59 7.07 6.10
N LYS A 52 -29.30 6.05 6.59
CA LYS A 52 -28.69 4.77 7.02
C LYS A 52 -28.02 4.03 5.87
N PHE A 53 -28.66 3.98 4.71
CA PHE A 53 -28.08 3.33 3.54
C PHE A 53 -26.79 4.02 3.06
N THR A 54 -26.76 5.36 3.06
CA THR A 54 -25.55 6.12 2.73
C THR A 54 -24.45 5.89 3.76
N GLN A 55 -24.78 5.94 5.07
CA GLN A 55 -23.80 5.65 6.13
C GLN A 55 -23.21 4.26 5.98
N GLN A 56 -24.03 3.22 5.80
CA GLN A 56 -23.55 1.86 5.63
C GLN A 56 -22.63 1.76 4.42
N SER A 57 -22.99 2.38 3.29
CA SER A 57 -22.16 2.36 2.08
C SER A 57 -20.78 3.01 2.29
N TYR A 58 -20.70 4.12 3.03
CA TYR A 58 -19.42 4.72 3.40
C TYR A 58 -18.65 3.86 4.41
N HIS A 59 -19.32 3.35 5.44
CA HIS A 59 -18.74 2.52 6.48
C HIS A 59 -18.10 1.25 5.90
N ASP A 60 -18.83 0.53 5.03
CA ASP A 60 -18.35 -0.69 4.38
C ASP A 60 -17.08 -0.40 3.58
N ARG A 61 -17.10 0.67 2.77
CA ARG A 61 -15.98 0.99 1.89
C ARG A 61 -14.76 1.49 2.65
N LEU A 62 -14.94 2.34 3.67
CA LEU A 62 -13.85 2.81 4.52
C LEU A 62 -13.26 1.67 5.35
N SER A 63 -14.10 0.78 5.87
CA SER A 63 -13.64 -0.41 6.60
C SER A 63 -12.84 -1.33 5.70
N GLN A 64 -13.29 -1.54 4.47
CA GLN A 64 -12.54 -2.33 3.49
C GLN A 64 -11.15 -1.75 3.20
N ILE A 65 -11.03 -0.42 3.03
CA ILE A 65 -9.73 0.22 2.88
C ILE A 65 -8.85 -0.04 4.11
N LEU A 66 -9.39 0.11 5.33
CA LEU A 66 -8.63 -0.13 6.56
C LEU A 66 -8.20 -1.60 6.74
N THR A 67 -8.96 -2.56 6.22
CA THR A 67 -8.64 -3.99 6.34
C THR A 67 -7.72 -4.50 5.24
N ASP A 68 -7.84 -3.97 4.03
CA ASP A 68 -7.05 -4.43 2.88
C ASP A 68 -5.58 -4.00 3.00
N PHE A 69 -5.33 -2.81 3.58
CA PHE A 69 -3.98 -2.30 3.76
C PHE A 69 -3.24 -3.02 4.91
N PRO A 70 -1.97 -3.41 4.71
CA PRO A 70 -1.20 -4.15 5.71
C PRO A 70 -0.87 -3.28 6.93
N LYS A 71 -1.11 -3.83 8.12
CA LYS A 71 -0.68 -3.19 9.37
C LYS A 71 0.82 -3.37 9.57
N LEU A 72 1.57 -2.28 9.48
CA LEU A 72 3.04 -2.30 9.55
C LEU A 72 3.61 -2.96 10.83
N ASP A 73 2.86 -2.93 11.94
CA ASP A 73 3.31 -3.52 13.20
C ASP A 73 3.07 -5.04 13.29
N ASP A 74 2.17 -5.59 12.45
CA ASP A 74 1.79 -7.01 12.45
C ASP A 74 2.41 -7.80 11.28
N ILE A 75 3.09 -7.13 10.34
CA ILE A 75 3.75 -7.78 9.19
C ILE A 75 5.20 -8.18 9.52
N HIS A 76 5.77 -9.05 8.69
CA HIS A 76 7.15 -9.47 8.84
C HIS A 76 8.12 -8.26 8.83
N PRO A 77 9.16 -8.23 9.69
CA PRO A 77 10.10 -7.11 9.79
C PRO A 77 10.68 -6.63 8.45
N PHE A 78 11.04 -7.56 7.56
CA PHE A 78 11.43 -7.24 6.18
C PHE A 78 10.45 -6.30 5.46
N TYR A 79 9.16 -6.61 5.47
CA TYR A 79 8.16 -5.80 4.79
C TYR A 79 7.81 -4.53 5.57
N ALA A 80 7.87 -4.56 6.91
CA ALA A 80 7.68 -3.38 7.74
C ALA A 80 8.76 -2.31 7.45
N ASP A 81 10.02 -2.72 7.42
CA ASP A 81 11.15 -1.82 7.15
C ASP A 81 11.19 -1.40 5.67
N LEU A 82 10.86 -2.31 4.75
CA LEU A 82 10.74 -1.96 3.33
C LEU A 82 9.65 -0.90 3.12
N MET A 83 8.49 -1.03 3.78
CA MET A 83 7.44 -0.03 3.72
C MET A 83 7.83 1.28 4.39
N ASN A 84 8.59 1.23 5.49
CA ASN A 84 9.13 2.42 6.13
C ASN A 84 10.03 3.22 5.17
N VAL A 85 10.96 2.54 4.48
CA VAL A 85 11.85 3.15 3.48
C VAL A 85 11.09 3.71 2.29
N LEU A 86 10.05 3.01 1.82
CA LEU A 86 9.33 3.37 0.60
C LEU A 86 8.24 4.44 0.78
N TYR A 87 7.55 4.45 1.92
CA TYR A 87 6.28 5.18 2.06
C TYR A 87 6.24 6.14 3.24
N ASP A 88 7.28 6.19 4.06
CA ASP A 88 7.28 6.83 5.39
C ASP A 88 6.21 6.22 6.32
N LYS A 89 6.66 5.48 7.34
CA LYS A 89 5.80 4.79 8.30
C LYS A 89 4.82 5.73 8.99
N ASP A 90 5.25 6.95 9.31
CA ASP A 90 4.43 7.90 10.06
C ASP A 90 3.34 8.49 9.15
N HIS A 91 3.71 8.89 7.93
CA HIS A 91 2.73 9.37 6.97
C HIS A 91 1.69 8.30 6.62
N TYR A 92 2.13 7.05 6.44
CA TYR A 92 1.26 5.91 6.18
C TYR A 92 0.25 5.67 7.31
N LYS A 93 0.72 5.63 8.57
CA LYS A 93 -0.14 5.43 9.75
C LYS A 93 -1.10 6.60 9.94
N LEU A 94 -0.65 7.84 9.73
CA LEU A 94 -1.50 9.03 9.81
C LEU A 94 -2.62 9.00 8.77
N ALA A 95 -2.31 8.61 7.53
CA ALA A 95 -3.32 8.49 6.47
C ALA A 95 -4.42 7.47 6.84
N LEU A 96 -4.04 6.26 7.25
CA LEU A 96 -5.01 5.25 7.71
C LEU A 96 -5.77 5.68 8.97
N GLY A 97 -5.10 6.37 9.90
CA GLY A 97 -5.72 6.94 11.10
C GLY A 97 -6.81 7.96 10.75
N GLN A 98 -6.55 8.84 9.79
CA GLN A 98 -7.53 9.82 9.30
C GLN A 98 -8.74 9.13 8.64
N ILE A 99 -8.54 8.05 7.88
CA ILE A 99 -9.62 7.24 7.31
C ILE A 99 -10.47 6.60 8.41
N ASN A 100 -9.85 6.09 9.48
CA ASN A 100 -10.58 5.51 10.62
C ASN A 100 -11.39 6.57 11.39
N ILE A 101 -10.83 7.76 11.61
CA ILE A 101 -11.56 8.89 12.21
C ILE A 101 -12.73 9.30 11.32
N ALA A 102 -12.54 9.38 10.01
CA ALA A 102 -13.59 9.71 9.04
C ALA A 102 -14.76 8.73 9.12
N LYS A 103 -14.48 7.43 9.18
CA LYS A 103 -15.47 6.36 9.35
C LYS A 103 -16.32 6.60 10.60
N ASN A 104 -15.67 6.79 11.75
CA ASN A 104 -16.36 7.00 13.02
C ASN A 104 -17.20 8.30 13.03
N LEU A 105 -16.70 9.38 12.41
CA LEU A 105 -17.44 10.64 12.29
C LEU A 105 -18.70 10.47 11.42
N ILE A 106 -18.62 9.73 10.31
CA ILE A 106 -19.78 9.45 9.45
C ILE A 106 -20.84 8.64 10.21
N ASP A 107 -20.43 7.64 10.98
CA ASP A 107 -21.32 6.82 11.79
C ASP A 107 -22.05 7.65 12.86
N ASN A 108 -21.33 8.54 13.54
CA ASN A 108 -21.89 9.46 14.52
C ASN A 108 -22.87 10.45 13.89
N VAL A 109 -22.53 11.07 12.76
CA VAL A 109 -23.43 11.96 12.01
C VAL A 109 -24.71 11.22 11.66
N ALA A 110 -24.63 10.00 11.13
CA ALA A 110 -25.82 9.23 10.79
C ALA A 110 -26.70 8.94 12.01
N LYS A 111 -26.08 8.54 13.13
CA LYS A 111 -26.77 8.24 14.40
C LYS A 111 -27.55 9.45 14.90
N ASP A 112 -26.94 10.64 14.88
CA ASP A 112 -27.58 11.87 15.34
C ASP A 112 -28.71 12.31 14.42
N TYR A 113 -28.51 12.33 13.10
CA TYR A 113 -29.57 12.74 12.17
C TYR A 113 -30.74 11.76 12.14
N VAL A 114 -30.49 10.46 12.31
CA VAL A 114 -31.56 9.47 12.45
C VAL A 114 -32.34 9.68 13.74
N ARG A 115 -31.67 10.04 14.85
CA ARG A 115 -32.34 10.41 16.10
C ARG A 115 -33.21 11.66 15.92
N LEU A 116 -32.67 12.71 15.29
CA LEU A 116 -33.41 13.96 15.02
C LEU A 116 -34.63 13.74 14.10
N MET A 117 -34.52 12.86 13.10
CA MET A 117 -35.63 12.54 12.19
C MET A 117 -36.82 11.88 12.89
N LYS A 118 -36.64 11.28 14.08
CA LYS A 118 -37.77 10.72 14.85
C LYS A 118 -38.79 11.79 15.23
N TYR A 119 -38.35 13.04 15.37
CA TYR A 119 -39.18 14.18 15.74
C TYR A 119 -39.54 15.07 14.54
N GLY A 120 -39.28 14.64 13.30
CA GLY A 120 -39.67 15.39 12.10
C GLY A 120 -41.19 15.47 11.96
N ASP A 121 -41.74 16.67 11.92
CA ASP A 121 -43.18 16.97 11.83
C ASP A 121 -43.75 16.94 10.40
N SER A 122 -42.90 17.16 9.41
CA SER A 122 -43.31 17.41 8.03
C SER A 122 -42.34 16.81 7.01
N LEU A 123 -42.83 16.63 5.77
CA LEU A 123 -42.00 16.21 4.64
C LEU A 123 -40.83 17.17 4.42
N TYR A 124 -41.08 18.47 4.50
CA TYR A 124 -40.06 19.50 4.31
C TYR A 124 -38.94 19.37 5.35
N ARG A 125 -39.29 19.29 6.64
CA ARG A 125 -38.31 19.15 7.73
C ARG A 125 -37.47 17.88 7.59
N CYS A 126 -38.11 16.75 7.28
CA CYS A 126 -37.39 15.49 7.06
C CYS A 126 -36.47 15.55 5.83
N LYS A 127 -36.90 16.20 4.74
CA LYS A 127 -36.09 16.42 3.53
C LYS A 127 -34.86 17.27 3.83
N GLN A 128 -34.99 18.34 4.63
CA GLN A 128 -33.88 19.20 5.03
C GLN A 128 -32.89 18.45 5.94
N LEU A 129 -33.38 17.71 6.94
CA LEU A 129 -32.54 16.87 7.79
C LEU A 129 -31.74 15.85 6.97
N LYS A 130 -32.38 15.23 5.95
CA LYS A 130 -31.69 14.31 5.05
C LYS A 130 -30.60 15.03 4.24
N ARG A 131 -30.89 16.21 3.68
CA ARG A 131 -29.90 16.98 2.90
C ARG A 131 -28.71 17.37 3.78
N ALA A 132 -28.96 17.84 5.00
CA ALA A 132 -27.91 18.19 5.95
C ALA A 132 -27.05 16.98 6.35
N ALA A 133 -27.67 15.83 6.65
CA ALA A 133 -26.97 14.60 6.98
C ALA A 133 -26.02 14.15 5.86
N LEU A 134 -26.55 14.02 4.63
CA LEU A 134 -25.75 13.59 3.48
C LEU A 134 -24.67 14.63 3.13
N GLY A 135 -24.99 15.93 3.22
CA GLY A 135 -24.03 17.00 3.01
C GLY A 135 -22.85 16.92 3.97
N ARG A 136 -23.11 16.73 5.27
CA ARG A 136 -22.05 16.57 6.29
C ARG A 136 -21.19 15.34 6.05
N MET A 137 -21.79 14.21 5.68
CA MET A 137 -21.03 13.00 5.31
C MET A 137 -20.11 13.26 4.11
N CYS A 138 -20.63 13.89 3.07
CA CYS A 138 -19.82 14.26 1.90
C CYS A 138 -18.70 15.23 2.26
N THR A 139 -18.94 16.23 3.13
CA THR A 139 -17.90 17.16 3.59
C THR A 139 -16.79 16.43 4.36
N ILE A 140 -17.15 15.45 5.20
CA ILE A 140 -16.16 14.61 5.89
C ILE A 140 -15.30 13.88 4.87
N VAL A 141 -15.88 13.26 3.83
CA VAL A 141 -15.10 12.55 2.81
C VAL A 141 -14.23 13.53 1.99
N LYS A 142 -14.75 14.70 1.62
CA LYS A 142 -14.00 15.71 0.86
C LYS A 142 -12.74 16.20 1.57
N ARG A 143 -12.80 16.34 2.90
CA ARG A 143 -11.65 16.79 3.70
C ARG A 143 -10.50 15.77 3.71
N GLN A 144 -10.77 14.49 3.38
CA GLN A 144 -9.79 13.40 3.37
C GLN A 144 -9.22 13.15 1.97
N LYS A 145 -9.30 14.16 1.08
CA LYS A 145 -8.83 14.09 -0.31
C LYS A 145 -7.37 13.65 -0.40
N SER A 146 -6.47 14.33 0.31
CA SER A 146 -5.02 14.06 0.25
C SER A 146 -4.69 12.63 0.70
N SER A 147 -5.32 12.16 1.77
CA SER A 147 -5.08 10.82 2.33
C SER A 147 -5.57 9.72 1.38
N LEU A 148 -6.71 9.91 0.71
CA LEU A 148 -7.21 8.96 -0.30
C LEU A 148 -6.31 8.93 -1.55
N GLU A 149 -5.84 10.08 -2.01
CA GLU A 149 -4.92 10.17 -3.14
C GLU A 149 -3.58 9.49 -2.83
N TYR A 150 -3.01 9.76 -1.66
CA TYR A 150 -1.79 9.10 -1.18
C TYR A 150 -1.98 7.58 -1.06
N LEU A 151 -3.07 7.10 -0.44
CA LEU A 151 -3.32 5.67 -0.31
C LEU A 151 -3.47 4.98 -1.67
N GLU A 152 -4.08 5.62 -2.67
CA GLU A 152 -4.14 5.06 -4.02
C GLU A 152 -2.77 4.97 -4.68
N GLN A 153 -1.91 5.99 -4.51
CA GLN A 153 -0.52 5.94 -5.00
C GLN A 153 0.27 4.81 -4.35
N VAL A 154 0.15 4.68 -3.02
CA VAL A 154 0.77 3.58 -2.26
C VAL A 154 0.27 2.23 -2.76
N ARG A 155 -1.05 2.06 -2.94
CA ARG A 155 -1.64 0.82 -3.46
C ARG A 155 -1.10 0.45 -4.84
N GLN A 156 -1.05 1.42 -5.76
CA GLN A 156 -0.53 1.19 -7.11
C GLN A 156 0.94 0.75 -7.06
N HIS A 157 1.75 1.40 -6.23
CA HIS A 157 3.15 1.01 -6.07
C HIS A 157 3.29 -0.37 -5.42
N LEU A 158 2.58 -0.63 -4.31
CA LEU A 158 2.57 -1.93 -3.62
C LEU A 158 2.16 -3.09 -4.54
N SER A 159 1.23 -2.86 -5.46
CA SER A 159 0.78 -3.89 -6.40
C SER A 159 1.87 -4.37 -7.38
N ARG A 160 2.92 -3.56 -7.57
CA ARG A 160 4.07 -3.85 -8.42
C ARG A 160 5.25 -4.48 -7.67
N LEU A 161 5.24 -4.43 -6.33
CA LEU A 161 6.31 -5.04 -5.53
C LEU A 161 6.32 -6.57 -5.75
N PRO A 162 7.50 -7.18 -5.87
CA PRO A 162 7.58 -8.62 -5.98
C PRO A 162 7.18 -9.29 -4.66
N SER A 163 6.60 -10.48 -4.77
CA SER A 163 6.31 -11.33 -3.63
C SER A 163 7.58 -12.12 -3.26
N ILE A 164 8.17 -11.79 -2.12
CA ILE A 164 9.34 -12.44 -1.52
C ILE A 164 8.85 -13.15 -0.27
N ASP A 165 9.12 -14.44 -0.12
CA ASP A 165 8.88 -15.13 1.15
C ASP A 165 10.15 -15.02 2.00
N PRO A 166 10.15 -14.29 3.13
CA PRO A 166 11.37 -14.11 3.93
C PRO A 166 11.90 -15.41 4.56
N ASN A 167 11.07 -16.45 4.64
CA ASN A 167 11.41 -17.71 5.30
C ASN A 167 11.81 -18.83 4.34
N THR A 168 11.72 -18.59 3.02
CA THR A 168 12.11 -19.60 2.02
C THR A 168 13.59 -19.48 1.63
N ARG A 169 14.07 -20.48 0.89
CA ARG A 169 15.46 -20.56 0.41
C ARG A 169 15.71 -19.43 -0.59
N THR A 170 16.57 -18.51 -0.17
CA THR A 170 16.84 -17.28 -0.91
C THR A 170 18.31 -17.23 -1.31
N LEU A 171 18.58 -16.84 -2.55
CA LEU A 171 19.89 -16.39 -3.03
C LEU A 171 19.80 -14.89 -3.28
N LEU A 172 20.61 -14.10 -2.59
CA LEU A 172 20.64 -12.64 -2.73
C LEU A 172 21.88 -12.21 -3.51
N LEU A 173 21.68 -11.46 -4.59
CA LEU A 173 22.78 -10.93 -5.41
C LEU A 173 23.16 -9.54 -4.90
N CYS A 174 24.42 -9.33 -4.55
CA CYS A 174 24.93 -8.05 -4.06
C CYS A 174 26.22 -7.64 -4.80
N GLY A 175 26.52 -6.34 -4.81
CA GLY A 175 27.68 -5.78 -5.51
C GLY A 175 27.35 -4.43 -6.14
N TYR A 176 28.37 -3.77 -6.69
CA TYR A 176 28.24 -2.46 -7.35
C TYR A 176 27.22 -2.47 -8.49
N PRO A 177 26.66 -1.31 -8.89
CA PRO A 177 25.94 -1.19 -10.15
C PRO A 177 26.77 -1.73 -11.34
N ASN A 178 26.11 -2.18 -12.40
CA ASN A 178 26.74 -2.62 -13.66
C ASN A 178 27.70 -3.84 -13.62
N VAL A 179 27.97 -4.46 -12.46
CA VAL A 179 28.81 -5.68 -12.36
C VAL A 179 28.19 -6.96 -12.97
N GLY A 180 26.98 -6.88 -13.55
CA GLY A 180 26.32 -8.01 -14.21
C GLY A 180 25.34 -8.84 -13.35
N LYS A 181 24.91 -8.35 -12.18
CA LYS A 181 23.92 -9.04 -11.32
C LYS A 181 22.61 -9.36 -12.04
N SER A 182 22.03 -8.37 -12.72
CA SER A 182 20.78 -8.53 -13.47
C SER A 182 20.94 -9.45 -14.70
N SER A 183 22.14 -9.51 -15.29
CA SER A 183 22.46 -10.50 -16.33
C SER A 183 22.55 -11.93 -15.76
N PHE A 184 23.04 -12.09 -14.54
CA PHE A 184 23.11 -13.38 -13.86
C PHE A 184 21.72 -13.94 -13.55
N ILE A 185 20.82 -13.12 -12.99
CA ILE A 185 19.45 -13.56 -12.69
C ILE A 185 18.69 -13.98 -13.95
N ASN A 186 18.82 -13.29 -15.08
CA ASN A 186 18.19 -13.66 -16.36
C ASN A 186 18.72 -14.98 -16.93
N LYS A 187 19.98 -15.33 -16.66
CA LYS A 187 20.56 -16.62 -17.10
C LYS A 187 20.15 -17.80 -16.22
N VAL A 188 20.02 -17.56 -14.92
CA VAL A 188 19.78 -18.62 -13.92
C VAL A 188 18.29 -18.84 -13.68
N THR A 189 17.46 -17.84 -13.94
CA THR A 189 16.01 -17.88 -13.73
C THR A 189 15.28 -17.53 -15.01
N ARG A 190 13.96 -17.74 -15.05
CA ARG A 190 13.10 -17.26 -16.14
C ARG A 190 12.64 -15.80 -15.93
N ALA A 191 13.36 -15.03 -15.10
CA ALA A 191 13.07 -13.62 -14.93
C ALA A 191 13.45 -12.84 -16.20
N ASP A 192 12.72 -11.77 -16.47
CA ASP A 192 12.99 -10.83 -17.55
C ASP A 192 13.28 -9.46 -16.92
N VAL A 193 14.52 -9.29 -16.46
CA VAL A 193 15.00 -8.04 -15.85
C VAL A 193 15.72 -7.22 -16.92
N ASP A 194 15.33 -5.97 -17.10
CA ASP A 194 16.00 -5.06 -18.04
C ASP A 194 17.48 -4.85 -17.67
N VAL A 195 18.38 -5.12 -18.62
CA VAL A 195 19.83 -4.89 -18.47
C VAL A 195 20.24 -3.75 -19.40
N GLN A 196 20.70 -2.65 -18.84
CA GLN A 196 21.23 -1.49 -19.58
C GLN A 196 22.57 -1.06 -18.97
N PRO A 197 23.47 -0.43 -19.76
CA PRO A 197 24.87 -0.21 -19.36
C PRO A 197 25.08 0.97 -18.39
N TYR A 198 24.03 1.67 -17.97
CA TYR A 198 24.12 2.80 -17.03
C TYR A 198 23.70 2.37 -15.61
N ALA A 199 24.27 3.01 -14.59
CA ALA A 199 23.95 2.71 -13.19
C ALA A 199 22.46 3.01 -12.86
N PHE A 200 21.94 2.38 -11.81
CA PHE A 200 20.56 2.52 -11.31
C PHE A 200 19.45 2.00 -12.25
N THR A 201 19.77 1.05 -13.12
CA THR A 201 18.81 0.30 -13.93
C THR A 201 17.72 -0.38 -13.10
N THR A 202 18.09 -0.96 -11.95
CA THR A 202 17.15 -1.56 -11.00
C THR A 202 16.89 -0.62 -9.82
N LYS A 203 15.76 0.11 -9.86
CA LYS A 203 15.32 1.00 -8.75
C LYS A 203 14.56 0.25 -7.63
N SER A 204 14.30 -1.03 -7.85
CA SER A 204 13.54 -1.91 -6.96
C SER A 204 14.20 -3.29 -6.88
N LEU A 205 13.92 -4.03 -5.81
CA LEU A 205 14.24 -5.46 -5.74
C LEU A 205 13.53 -6.23 -6.86
N PHE A 206 14.23 -7.14 -7.52
CA PHE A 206 13.66 -8.09 -8.48
C PHE A 206 13.77 -9.51 -7.96
N VAL A 207 12.83 -10.37 -8.34
CA VAL A 207 12.78 -11.76 -7.88
C VAL A 207 12.59 -12.68 -9.07
N GLY A 208 13.52 -13.61 -9.21
CA GLY A 208 13.45 -14.74 -10.10
C GLY A 208 13.27 -16.03 -9.31
N HIS A 209 12.73 -17.06 -9.95
CA HIS A 209 12.63 -18.38 -9.36
C HIS A 209 13.45 -19.38 -10.18
N MET A 210 14.16 -20.25 -9.48
CA MET A 210 14.87 -21.39 -10.07
C MET A 210 14.53 -22.66 -9.29
N ASP A 211 14.60 -23.79 -9.98
CA ASP A 211 14.44 -25.10 -9.36
C ASP A 211 15.80 -25.81 -9.35
N TYR A 212 16.28 -26.19 -8.16
CA TYR A 212 17.56 -26.88 -7.97
C TYR A 212 17.39 -28.02 -6.97
N ARG A 213 17.83 -29.23 -7.34
CA ARG A 213 17.62 -30.47 -6.56
C ARG A 213 16.17 -30.67 -6.12
N TYR A 214 15.23 -30.46 -7.04
CA TYR A 214 13.77 -30.56 -6.80
C TYR A 214 13.22 -29.59 -5.73
N LEU A 215 14.01 -28.60 -5.33
CA LEU A 215 13.60 -27.55 -4.41
C LEU A 215 13.50 -26.24 -5.16
N ARG A 216 12.48 -25.46 -4.86
CA ARG A 216 12.32 -24.10 -5.38
C ARG A 216 13.15 -23.12 -4.57
N TRP A 217 13.92 -22.31 -5.28
CA TRP A 217 14.71 -21.20 -4.75
C TRP A 217 14.17 -19.88 -5.29
N GLN A 218 14.26 -18.85 -4.47
CA GLN A 218 14.06 -17.47 -4.92
C GLN A 218 15.43 -16.80 -5.07
N VAL A 219 15.69 -16.21 -6.22
CA VAL A 219 16.88 -15.40 -6.49
C VAL A 219 16.44 -13.95 -6.48
N VAL A 220 16.99 -13.18 -5.54
CA VAL A 220 16.64 -11.77 -5.33
C VAL A 220 17.80 -10.92 -5.85
N ASP A 221 17.53 -10.09 -6.85
CA ASP A 221 18.47 -9.09 -7.36
C ASP A 221 18.26 -7.78 -6.59
N THR A 222 19.32 -7.27 -5.98
CA THR A 222 19.28 -5.98 -5.30
C THR A 222 19.73 -4.86 -6.23
N PRO A 223 19.17 -3.64 -6.08
CA PRO A 223 19.82 -2.45 -6.60
C PRO A 223 21.31 -2.43 -6.21
N GLY A 224 22.15 -1.88 -7.09
CA GLY A 224 23.57 -1.74 -6.78
C GLY A 224 23.77 -0.94 -5.49
N ILE A 225 24.58 -1.47 -4.58
CA ILE A 225 24.91 -0.80 -3.33
C ILE A 225 26.14 0.07 -3.61
N LEU A 226 26.09 1.35 -3.27
CA LEU A 226 27.26 2.22 -3.27
C LEU A 226 27.85 2.31 -1.88
N ASP A 227 29.16 2.58 -1.83
CA ASP A 227 29.91 2.74 -0.58
C ASP A 227 29.70 4.15 -0.02
N HIS A 228 28.48 4.40 0.44
CA HIS A 228 28.14 5.57 1.24
C HIS A 228 27.89 5.15 2.69
N PRO A 229 28.23 6.01 3.68
CA PRO A 229 27.82 5.81 5.06
C PRO A 229 26.33 5.53 5.12
N LEU A 230 25.90 4.61 5.99
CA LEU A 230 24.50 4.19 6.10
C LEU A 230 23.52 5.38 6.22
N GLU A 231 23.94 6.46 6.88
CA GLU A 231 23.17 7.69 7.11
C GLU A 231 22.92 8.51 5.84
N ASN A 232 23.76 8.38 4.82
CA ASN A 232 23.68 9.15 3.57
C ASN A 232 23.14 8.32 2.40
N ARG A 233 22.60 7.12 2.68
CA ARG A 233 22.10 6.22 1.64
C ARG A 233 20.74 6.64 1.13
N ASN A 234 20.57 6.55 -0.18
CA ASN A 234 19.30 6.84 -0.83
C ASN A 234 18.26 5.75 -0.55
N THR A 235 16.97 6.05 -0.77
CA THR A 235 15.87 5.09 -0.58
C THR A 235 16.06 3.79 -1.38
N ILE A 236 16.72 3.85 -2.55
CA ILE A 236 17.03 2.68 -3.38
C ILE A 236 18.06 1.76 -2.70
N GLU A 237 19.12 2.33 -2.14
CA GLU A 237 20.18 1.57 -1.45
C GLU A 237 19.68 0.99 -0.13
N MET A 238 18.81 1.73 0.55
CA MET A 238 18.16 1.25 1.77
C MET A 238 17.28 0.02 1.53
N GLN A 239 16.72 -0.17 0.33
CA GLN A 239 16.02 -1.42 -0.01
C GLN A 239 16.98 -2.62 -0.06
N ALA A 240 18.16 -2.45 -0.64
CA ALA A 240 19.17 -3.50 -0.70
C ALA A 240 19.67 -3.86 0.71
N ILE A 241 19.89 -2.85 1.57
CA ILE A 241 20.23 -3.07 2.98
C ILE A 241 19.12 -3.76 3.75
N THR A 242 17.86 -3.38 3.52
CA THR A 242 16.70 -4.02 4.17
C THR A 242 16.61 -5.50 3.79
N ALA A 243 16.82 -5.83 2.51
CA ALA A 243 16.88 -7.20 2.03
C ALA A 243 18.04 -7.98 2.68
N LEU A 244 19.24 -7.39 2.69
CA LEU A 244 20.42 -7.97 3.33
C LEU A 244 20.23 -8.17 4.83
N ALA A 245 19.57 -7.26 5.54
CA ALA A 245 19.39 -7.37 6.98
C ALA A 245 18.39 -8.48 7.34
N HIS A 246 17.24 -8.53 6.66
CA HIS A 246 16.10 -9.34 7.11
C HIS A 246 15.92 -10.70 6.42
N LEU A 247 16.42 -10.86 5.19
CA LEU A 247 16.24 -12.13 4.46
C LEU A 247 17.26 -13.16 4.94
N ARG A 248 16.80 -14.37 5.26
CA ARG A 248 17.68 -15.53 5.46
C ARG A 248 18.06 -16.08 4.09
N ALA A 249 19.28 -15.76 3.65
CA ALA A 249 19.67 -15.95 2.26
C ALA A 249 21.15 -16.31 2.16
N ALA A 250 21.48 -17.19 1.21
CA ALA A 250 22.85 -17.25 0.69
C ALA A 250 23.13 -15.93 -0.04
N VAL A 251 24.25 -15.28 0.26
CA VAL A 251 24.64 -14.02 -0.37
C VAL A 251 25.72 -14.29 -1.41
N LEU A 252 25.48 -13.87 -2.66
CA LEU A 252 26.47 -13.88 -3.73
C LEU A 252 26.92 -12.46 -4.02
N TYR A 253 28.17 -12.15 -3.65
CA TYR A 253 28.80 -10.88 -3.96
C TYR A 253 29.49 -10.95 -5.33
N VAL A 254 29.08 -10.09 -6.26
CA VAL A 254 29.61 -10.06 -7.63
C VAL A 254 30.63 -8.94 -7.76
N MET A 255 31.86 -9.32 -8.14
CA MET A 255 32.95 -8.40 -8.45
C MET A 255 33.21 -8.37 -9.95
N ASP A 256 33.51 -7.17 -10.46
CA ASP A 256 33.97 -6.95 -11.83
C ASP A 256 35.48 -6.71 -11.84
N VAL A 257 36.24 -7.73 -12.24
CA VAL A 257 37.71 -7.68 -12.35
C VAL A 257 38.17 -6.81 -13.53
N SER A 258 37.28 -6.51 -14.47
CA SER A 258 37.61 -5.66 -15.62
C SER A 258 37.55 -4.17 -15.32
N GLU A 259 36.99 -3.79 -14.16
CA GLU A 259 36.75 -2.39 -13.72
C GLU A 259 35.84 -1.57 -14.66
N GLN A 260 35.14 -2.23 -15.60
CA GLN A 260 34.21 -1.60 -16.54
C GLN A 260 32.92 -1.12 -15.87
N CYS A 261 32.63 -1.58 -14.65
CA CYS A 261 31.50 -1.13 -13.84
C CYS A 261 31.61 0.32 -13.33
N GLY A 262 32.72 1.01 -13.61
CA GLY A 262 32.98 2.39 -13.19
C GLY A 262 33.62 2.52 -11.80
N HIS A 263 34.05 1.40 -11.21
CA HIS A 263 34.69 1.33 -9.90
C HIS A 263 35.89 0.40 -9.93
N ASN A 264 36.99 0.81 -9.29
CA ASN A 264 38.21 0.01 -9.24
C ASN A 264 38.07 -1.17 -8.26
N LEU A 265 39.00 -2.13 -8.34
CA LEU A 265 38.99 -3.31 -7.46
C LEU A 265 39.06 -2.95 -5.97
N GLN A 266 39.80 -1.90 -5.61
CA GLN A 266 39.92 -1.48 -4.22
C GLN A 266 38.57 -1.02 -3.64
N GLN A 267 37.83 -0.18 -4.38
CA GLN A 267 36.49 0.27 -4.00
C GLN A 267 35.52 -0.91 -3.87
N GLN A 268 35.61 -1.89 -4.77
CA GLN A 268 34.83 -3.13 -4.70
C GLN A 268 35.14 -3.92 -3.42
N LEU A 269 36.41 -4.02 -3.02
CA LEU A 269 36.80 -4.68 -1.77
C LEU A 269 36.36 -3.88 -0.53
N ASP A 270 36.46 -2.55 -0.58
CA ASP A 270 36.05 -1.67 0.51
C ASP A 270 34.55 -1.80 0.78
N LEU A 271 33.72 -1.81 -0.28
CA LEU A 271 32.29 -2.08 -0.17
C LEU A 271 32.01 -3.46 0.43
N PHE A 272 32.70 -4.51 -0.05
CA PHE A 272 32.54 -5.85 0.52
C PHE A 272 32.82 -5.87 2.02
N ASN A 273 33.91 -5.24 2.45
CA ASN A 273 34.28 -5.13 3.85
C ASN A 273 33.26 -4.31 4.65
N SER A 274 32.69 -3.25 4.08
CA SER A 274 31.70 -2.40 4.77
C SER A 274 30.36 -3.11 4.98
N ILE A 275 29.92 -3.97 4.05
CA ILE A 275 28.68 -4.75 4.18
C ILE A 275 28.87 -6.12 4.83
N ARG A 276 30.11 -6.60 4.98
CA ARG A 276 30.45 -7.89 5.61
C ARG A 276 29.77 -8.14 6.97
N PRO A 277 29.61 -7.16 7.86
CA PRO A 277 28.89 -7.38 9.13
C PRO A 277 27.43 -7.81 8.93
N LEU A 278 26.77 -7.41 7.83
CA LEU A 278 25.39 -7.79 7.51
C LEU A 278 25.26 -9.25 7.05
N PHE A 279 26.39 -9.92 6.77
CA PHE A 279 26.41 -11.33 6.38
C PHE A 279 26.44 -12.28 7.58
N ALA A 280 26.61 -11.77 8.80
CA ALA A 280 26.61 -12.59 10.00
C ALA A 280 25.24 -13.27 10.19
N ASN A 281 25.25 -14.57 10.51
CA ASN A 281 24.05 -15.40 10.74
C ASN A 281 23.10 -15.54 9.54
N LYS A 282 23.65 -15.52 8.32
CA LYS A 282 22.94 -15.82 7.07
C LYS A 282 22.94 -17.30 6.71
#